data_AF-A0A3B9F577-F1
#
_entry.id   AF-A0A3B9F577-F1
#
_cell.length_a   1.000
_cell.length_b   1.000
_cell.length_c   1.000
_cell.angle_alpha   90.00
_cell.angle_beta   90.00
_cell.angle_gamma   90.00
#
_symmetry.space_group_name_H-M   'P 1'
#
loop_
_entity.id
_entity.type
_entity.pdbx_description
1 polymer ?
#
loop_
_entity_poly.entity_id
_entity_poly.type
_entity_poly.pdbx_seq_one_letter_code
_entity_poly.pdbx_strand_id
1 'polypeptide(L)'
;MKKFLGSLLINSVVMGVVLSLEVMGVAAKGTPTSAMVEENQKTNKEEQNAQISSRRKLSDVNPTDWAFQALQSLVERYGCIIGYPNNTYRGNRVITRYEFAAGLNACLERVNQLIATEAADMVNKEDLAMLQRLQGEFSVEMAALREHINSLMAHTGKLKTEQFSTTTKLQGDVITAVSDVLSGNTYNSDNTTFAARTRIKLLTSFTGKDTLFTRLEANNILGPNISTREGSFSFSGEDGNTDIALGTLYYQFPANKNTQVTVMGNAGAADYFANTVNLFDRDGGVVPLSLFGTGNPIYHHMNGAGLGITHQ
;
A
#
# COMPACT_ATOMS: atom_id res chain seq x y z
N MET A 1 -62.26 -20.37 48.29
CA MET A 1 -61.16 -21.36 48.15
C MET A 1 -60.24 -20.82 47.05
N LYS A 2 -59.07 -20.24 47.37
CA LYS A 2 -57.79 -20.93 47.65
C LYS A 2 -57.44 -21.99 46.59
N LYS A 3 -56.66 -21.58 45.57
CA LYS A 3 -55.38 -22.17 45.10
C LYS A 3 -55.11 -21.78 43.65
N PHE A 4 -54.21 -20.82 43.42
CA PHE A 4 -53.15 -20.89 42.41
C PHE A 4 -52.20 -19.69 42.62
N LEU A 5 -51.29 -19.86 43.57
CA LEU A 5 -50.18 -18.95 43.83
C LEU A 5 -48.98 -19.82 44.20
N GLY A 6 -47.85 -19.66 43.50
CA GLY A 6 -46.62 -20.38 43.83
C GLY A 6 -45.64 -20.53 42.67
N SER A 7 -44.42 -20.07 42.90
CA SER A 7 -43.21 -20.34 42.09
C SER A 7 -43.12 -19.73 40.69
N LEU A 8 -42.75 -18.44 40.64
CA LEU A 8 -41.70 -18.01 39.70
C LEU A 8 -40.77 -16.97 40.35
N LEU A 9 -39.97 -17.43 41.32
CA LEU A 9 -38.78 -16.70 41.77
C LEU A 9 -37.61 -17.10 40.88
N ILE A 10 -37.33 -16.30 39.85
CA ILE A 10 -36.10 -16.37 39.07
C ILE A 10 -35.50 -14.96 39.07
N ASN A 11 -34.25 -14.85 39.51
CA ASN A 11 -33.54 -13.58 39.64
C ASN A 11 -33.47 -12.85 38.29
N SER A 12 -33.68 -11.53 38.32
CA SER A 12 -33.64 -10.64 37.17
C SER A 12 -32.20 -10.43 36.66
N VAL A 13 -31.67 -11.41 35.94
CA VAL A 13 -30.48 -11.24 35.10
C VAL A 13 -30.92 -10.62 33.77
N VAL A 14 -30.83 -9.30 33.66
CA VAL A 14 -31.01 -8.57 32.40
C VAL A 14 -29.79 -8.82 31.53
N MET A 15 -29.85 -9.86 30.70
CA MET A 15 -28.77 -10.24 29.80
C MET A 15 -28.91 -9.50 28.47
N GLY A 16 -28.48 -8.23 28.44
CA GLY A 16 -28.41 -7.44 27.22
C GLY A 16 -27.33 -7.96 26.28
N VAL A 17 -27.73 -8.69 25.23
CA VAL A 17 -26.82 -9.18 24.19
C VAL A 17 -26.55 -8.06 23.19
N VAL A 18 -25.39 -7.40 23.32
CA VAL A 18 -24.88 -6.49 22.29
C VAL A 18 -24.09 -7.29 21.26
N LEU A 19 -24.60 -7.35 20.03
CA LEU A 19 -23.89 -7.90 18.87
C LEU A 19 -23.25 -6.76 18.08
N SER A 20 -21.92 -6.75 18.03
CA SER A 20 -21.12 -5.82 17.23
C SER A 20 -20.16 -6.60 16.34
N LEU A 21 -20.15 -6.31 15.04
CA LEU A 21 -19.14 -6.77 14.09
C LEU A 21 -18.33 -5.57 13.61
N GLU A 22 -17.01 -5.71 13.64
CA GLU A 22 -16.08 -4.76 13.01
C GLU A 22 -15.16 -5.50 12.02
N VAL A 23 -14.76 -4.82 10.95
CA VAL A 23 -13.83 -5.33 9.94
C VAL A 23 -12.65 -4.37 9.82
N MET A 24 -11.44 -4.87 10.01
CA MET A 24 -10.20 -4.11 9.88
C MET A 24 -9.59 -4.26 8.48
N GLY A 25 -9.42 -3.14 7.77
CA GLY A 25 -8.69 -3.07 6.51
C GLY A 25 -7.20 -2.77 6.71
N VAL A 26 -6.33 -3.50 6.02
CA VAL A 26 -4.87 -3.32 6.02
C VAL A 26 -4.44 -2.54 4.77
N ALA A 27 -3.50 -1.60 4.92
CA ALA A 27 -2.92 -0.85 3.80
C ALA A 27 -1.41 -1.09 3.69
N ALA A 28 -0.94 -1.53 2.51
CA ALA A 28 0.47 -1.68 2.19
C ALA A 28 0.97 -0.49 1.34
N LYS A 29 2.22 -0.05 1.56
CA LYS A 29 2.91 0.95 0.73
C LYS A 29 4.02 0.29 -0.08
N GLY A 30 4.13 0.66 -1.35
CA GLY A 30 5.27 0.36 -2.23
C GLY A 30 5.72 1.61 -2.99
N THR A 31 7.00 1.69 -3.37
CA THR A 31 7.58 2.80 -4.14
C THR A 31 8.77 2.29 -4.98
N PRO A 32 8.89 2.62 -6.28
CA PRO A 32 9.91 2.02 -7.16
C PRO A 32 11.06 2.97 -7.63
N THR A 33 12.29 2.42 -7.66
CA THR A 33 13.19 2.27 -8.83
C THR A 33 14.00 3.43 -9.49
N SER A 34 15.33 3.36 -9.32
CA SER A 34 16.51 3.54 -10.25
C SER A 34 16.77 4.78 -11.15
N ALA A 35 18.06 5.01 -11.47
CA ALA A 35 18.58 5.85 -12.56
C ALA A 35 19.87 5.24 -13.22
N MET A 36 20.29 5.73 -14.40
CA MET A 36 21.27 5.11 -15.32
C MET A 36 22.51 5.99 -15.67
N VAL A 37 23.67 5.32 -15.85
CA VAL A 37 24.63 5.31 -17.00
C VAL A 37 25.12 6.60 -17.69
N GLU A 38 26.42 6.63 -18.06
CA GLU A 38 27.00 7.43 -19.15
C GLU A 38 28.10 6.62 -19.93
N GLU A 39 28.82 7.22 -20.90
CA GLU A 39 29.56 6.54 -22.00
C GLU A 39 31.06 6.94 -22.16
N ASN A 40 31.92 6.12 -22.83
CA ASN A 40 32.91 6.60 -23.83
C ASN A 40 33.60 5.52 -24.72
N GLN A 41 33.93 5.90 -25.97
CA GLN A 41 34.58 5.11 -27.05
C GLN A 41 35.76 5.88 -27.71
N LYS A 42 36.44 5.26 -28.71
CA LYS A 42 37.24 5.81 -29.87
C LYS A 42 38.69 5.23 -29.96
N THR A 43 39.34 4.97 -31.11
CA THR A 43 38.99 5.09 -32.56
C THR A 43 40.08 4.46 -33.49
N ASN A 44 39.67 3.95 -34.68
CA ASN A 44 40.41 3.62 -35.95
C ASN A 44 41.66 2.69 -35.94
N LYS A 45 41.90 1.76 -36.91
CA LYS A 45 41.83 1.70 -38.40
C LYS A 45 42.90 2.51 -39.17
N GLU A 46 43.89 1.82 -39.79
CA GLU A 46 44.12 1.76 -41.25
C GLU A 46 45.36 0.93 -41.67
N GLU A 47 45.42 0.64 -42.99
CA GLU A 47 46.47 -0.02 -43.80
C GLU A 47 46.50 -1.55 -43.96
N GLN A 48 46.55 -1.97 -45.23
CA GLN A 48 46.34 -3.33 -45.74
C GLN A 48 47.59 -3.89 -46.46
N ASN A 49 47.56 -5.21 -46.70
CA ASN A 49 48.14 -5.91 -47.86
C ASN A 49 49.67 -6.03 -48.01
N ALA A 50 50.16 -7.23 -47.70
CA ALA A 50 51.11 -7.94 -48.56
C ALA A 50 50.74 -9.44 -48.63
N GLN A 51 50.46 -9.96 -49.83
CA GLN A 51 50.05 -11.36 -50.04
C GLN A 51 51.23 -12.32 -50.25
N ILE A 52 51.16 -13.45 -49.54
CA ILE A 52 51.43 -14.82 -50.02
C ILE A 52 52.74 -15.09 -50.78
N SER A 53 53.67 -15.80 -50.14
CA SER A 53 54.00 -17.20 -50.50
C SER A 53 55.12 -17.76 -49.59
N SER A 54 55.42 -19.05 -49.74
CA SER A 54 56.36 -19.87 -48.94
C SER A 54 55.75 -20.53 -47.69
N ARG A 55 56.12 -21.80 -47.47
CA ARG A 55 55.74 -22.60 -46.31
C ARG A 55 56.31 -21.96 -45.05
N ARG A 56 55.49 -21.17 -44.34
CA ARG A 56 55.88 -20.44 -43.12
C ARG A 56 56.02 -21.39 -41.93
N LYS A 57 57.08 -22.21 -41.93
CA LYS A 57 57.58 -22.84 -40.72
C LYS A 57 58.49 -21.84 -40.02
N LEU A 58 58.19 -21.55 -38.75
CA LEU A 58 59.04 -20.72 -37.91
C LEU A 58 60.33 -21.49 -37.65
N SER A 59 61.46 -20.93 -38.06
CA SER A 59 62.76 -21.62 -38.10
C SER A 59 63.39 -21.89 -36.73
N ASP A 60 62.83 -21.29 -35.68
CA ASP A 60 63.30 -21.30 -34.29
C ASP A 60 62.29 -21.93 -33.32
N VAL A 61 61.29 -22.67 -33.83
CA VAL A 61 60.31 -23.40 -33.03
C VAL A 61 60.40 -24.89 -33.36
N ASN A 62 60.80 -25.71 -32.39
CA ASN A 62 60.97 -27.15 -32.56
C ASN A 62 59.64 -27.90 -32.35
N PRO A 63 59.43 -29.07 -32.99
CA PRO A 63 58.23 -29.89 -32.78
C PRO A 63 58.00 -30.36 -31.34
N THR A 64 59.04 -30.31 -30.49
CA THR A 64 59.01 -30.64 -29.06
C THR A 64 58.63 -29.47 -28.16
N ASP A 65 58.59 -28.24 -28.68
CA ASP A 65 58.31 -27.05 -27.87
C ASP A 65 56.82 -26.98 -27.54
N TRP A 66 56.48 -26.64 -26.28
CA TRP A 66 55.09 -26.56 -25.81
C TRP A 66 54.20 -25.63 -26.66
N ALA A 67 54.79 -24.59 -27.25
CA ALA A 67 54.09 -23.62 -28.09
C ALA A 67 53.89 -24.08 -29.55
N PHE A 68 54.53 -25.18 -29.99
CA PHE A 68 54.55 -25.61 -31.38
C PHE A 68 53.15 -25.79 -31.97
N GLN A 69 52.27 -26.52 -31.28
CA GLN A 69 50.90 -26.77 -31.77
C GLN A 69 50.07 -25.47 -31.90
N ALA A 70 50.22 -24.54 -30.95
CA ALA A 70 49.52 -23.26 -30.97
C ALA A 70 50.01 -22.37 -32.13
N LEU A 71 51.33 -22.26 -32.29
CA LEU A 71 51.92 -21.46 -33.36
C LEU A 71 51.66 -22.06 -34.75
N GLN A 72 51.75 -23.38 -34.89
CA GLN A 72 51.40 -24.08 -36.13
C GLN A 72 49.96 -23.78 -36.56
N SER A 73 49.01 -23.86 -35.62
CA SER A 73 47.60 -23.51 -35.88
C SER A 73 47.43 -22.04 -36.32
N LEU A 74 48.07 -21.10 -35.62
CA LEU A 74 47.97 -19.67 -35.92
C LEU A 74 48.62 -19.27 -37.26
N VAL A 75 49.67 -19.98 -37.69
CA VAL A 75 50.39 -19.71 -38.94
C VAL A 75 49.77 -20.42 -40.15
N GLU A 76 49.34 -21.69 -40.01
CA GLU A 76 48.80 -22.47 -41.14
C GLU A 76 47.28 -22.36 -41.29
N ARG A 77 46.52 -22.44 -40.19
CA ARG A 77 45.04 -22.44 -40.24
C ARG A 77 44.48 -21.02 -40.31
N TYR A 78 44.95 -20.13 -39.44
CA TYR A 78 44.46 -18.76 -39.37
C TYR A 78 45.30 -17.77 -40.20
N GLY A 79 46.53 -18.14 -40.56
CA GLY A 79 47.43 -17.28 -41.35
C GLY A 79 47.80 -15.96 -40.68
N CYS A 80 47.60 -15.86 -39.37
CA CYS A 80 47.47 -14.61 -38.63
C CYS A 80 48.77 -14.20 -37.92
N ILE A 81 49.67 -15.16 -37.68
CA ILE A 81 51.07 -14.91 -37.27
C ILE A 81 51.96 -15.18 -38.48
N ILE A 82 52.87 -14.25 -38.75
CA ILE A 82 53.83 -14.32 -39.86
C ILE A 82 55.27 -14.59 -39.36
N GLY A 83 55.53 -14.31 -38.08
CA GLY A 83 56.88 -14.23 -37.52
C GLY A 83 57.56 -12.91 -37.88
N TYR A 84 58.80 -12.74 -37.43
CA TYR A 84 59.68 -11.65 -37.87
C TYR A 84 60.12 -11.89 -39.34
N PRO A 85 60.57 -10.85 -40.08
CA PRO A 85 60.94 -10.96 -41.50
C PRO A 85 62.00 -12.03 -41.84
N ASN A 86 62.76 -12.51 -40.85
CA ASN A 86 63.71 -13.61 -40.96
C ASN A 86 63.10 -15.00 -40.68
N ASN A 87 61.76 -15.15 -40.73
CA ASN A 87 61.02 -16.38 -40.41
C ASN A 87 61.34 -16.96 -39.01
N THR A 88 61.43 -16.09 -38.00
CA THR A 88 61.60 -16.49 -36.58
C THR A 88 60.44 -15.99 -35.73
N TYR A 89 60.12 -16.69 -34.64
CA TYR A 89 59.15 -16.27 -33.61
C TYR A 89 59.81 -15.50 -32.47
N ARG A 90 61.07 -15.82 -32.17
CA ARG A 90 61.91 -15.27 -31.09
C ARG A 90 61.32 -15.49 -29.69
N GLY A 91 60.78 -16.68 -29.42
CA GLY A 91 60.14 -17.02 -28.15
C GLY A 91 61.01 -16.84 -26.89
N ASN A 92 62.35 -16.84 -27.06
CA ASN A 92 63.32 -16.68 -25.97
C ASN A 92 63.60 -15.21 -25.57
N ARG A 93 62.87 -14.23 -26.13
CA ARG A 93 63.02 -12.80 -25.77
C ARG A 93 61.74 -12.24 -25.17
N VAL A 94 61.87 -11.32 -24.21
CA VAL A 94 60.74 -10.51 -23.76
C VAL A 94 60.26 -9.61 -24.91
N ILE A 95 58.94 -9.55 -25.10
CA ILE A 95 58.29 -8.65 -26.06
C ILE A 95 57.73 -7.43 -25.33
N THR A 96 57.68 -6.29 -26.01
CA THR A 96 57.01 -5.10 -25.48
C THR A 96 55.49 -5.24 -25.54
N ARG A 97 54.77 -4.48 -24.69
CA ARG A 97 53.30 -4.41 -24.74
C ARG A 97 52.79 -3.97 -26.11
N TYR A 98 53.52 -3.09 -26.78
CA TYR A 98 53.20 -2.60 -28.13
C TYR A 98 53.38 -3.67 -29.21
N GLU A 99 54.47 -4.45 -29.18
CA GLU A 99 54.67 -5.59 -30.10
C GLU A 99 53.57 -6.65 -29.91
N PHE A 100 53.18 -6.95 -28.68
CA PHE A 100 52.07 -7.87 -28.40
C PHE A 100 50.73 -7.35 -28.94
N ALA A 101 50.40 -6.08 -28.67
CA ALA A 101 49.16 -5.47 -29.13
C ALA A 101 49.06 -5.42 -30.66
N ALA A 102 50.16 -5.08 -31.36
CA ALA A 102 50.20 -5.07 -32.82
C ALA A 102 49.99 -6.48 -33.41
N GLY A 103 50.64 -7.50 -32.85
CA GLY A 103 50.45 -8.90 -33.26
C GLY A 103 49.03 -9.42 -33.03
N LEU A 104 48.42 -9.05 -31.89
CA LEU A 104 47.04 -9.40 -31.58
C LEU A 104 46.04 -8.71 -32.53
N ASN A 105 46.22 -7.42 -32.81
CA ASN A 105 45.34 -6.68 -33.72
C ASN A 105 45.38 -7.26 -35.14
N ALA A 106 46.58 -7.50 -35.68
CA ALA A 106 46.74 -8.14 -36.99
C ALA A 106 46.07 -9.53 -37.06
N CYS A 107 46.13 -10.30 -35.97
CA CYS A 107 45.45 -11.60 -35.93
C CYS A 107 43.92 -11.46 -35.88
N LEU A 108 43.39 -10.52 -35.09
CA LEU A 108 41.96 -10.24 -35.01
C LEU A 108 41.39 -9.73 -36.34
N GLU A 109 42.10 -8.86 -37.06
CA GLU A 109 41.70 -8.42 -38.40
C GLU A 109 41.62 -9.59 -39.39
N ARG A 110 42.59 -10.52 -39.35
CA ARG A 110 42.58 -11.70 -40.21
C ARG A 110 41.44 -12.67 -39.87
N VAL A 111 41.14 -12.85 -38.58
CA VAL A 111 39.98 -13.64 -38.12
C VAL A 111 38.66 -12.99 -38.54
N ASN A 112 38.52 -11.67 -38.39
CA ASN A 112 37.34 -10.94 -38.85
C ASN A 112 37.13 -11.03 -40.36
N GLN A 113 38.20 -11.03 -41.16
CA GLN A 113 38.12 -11.28 -42.61
C GLN A 113 37.64 -12.70 -42.92
N LEU A 114 38.16 -13.72 -42.23
CA LEU A 114 37.71 -15.11 -42.40
C LEU A 114 36.22 -15.27 -42.06
N ILE A 115 35.80 -14.72 -40.91
CA ILE A 115 34.40 -14.69 -40.49
C ILE A 115 33.54 -13.95 -41.53
N ALA A 116 33.98 -12.81 -42.05
CA ALA A 116 33.22 -12.08 -43.08
C ALA A 116 33.07 -12.87 -44.40
N THR A 117 34.05 -13.70 -44.76
CA THR A 117 33.97 -14.59 -45.94
C THR A 117 33.16 -15.86 -45.69
N GLU A 118 33.17 -16.43 -44.49
CA GLU A 118 32.42 -17.66 -44.16
C GLU A 118 30.97 -17.37 -43.71
N ALA A 119 30.70 -16.21 -43.11
CA ALA A 119 29.35 -15.80 -42.72
C ALA A 119 28.46 -15.44 -43.91
N ALA A 120 29.04 -15.11 -45.07
CA ALA A 120 28.30 -14.89 -46.31
C ALA A 120 27.57 -16.16 -46.80
N ASP A 121 28.13 -17.35 -46.51
CA ASP A 121 27.54 -18.66 -46.84
C ASP A 121 26.71 -19.27 -45.70
N MET A 122 26.65 -18.64 -44.52
CA MET A 122 25.93 -19.17 -43.33
C MET A 122 24.70 -18.36 -42.90
N VAL A 123 24.22 -17.39 -43.68
CA VAL A 123 22.85 -16.85 -43.51
C VAL A 123 21.88 -17.76 -44.27
N ASN A 124 21.48 -18.86 -43.64
CA ASN A 124 20.51 -19.77 -44.24
C ASN A 124 19.14 -19.10 -44.34
N LYS A 125 18.39 -19.40 -45.41
CA LYS A 125 17.01 -18.89 -45.59
C LYS A 125 16.07 -19.29 -44.45
N GLU A 126 16.41 -20.38 -43.76
CA GLU A 126 15.72 -20.90 -42.58
C GLU A 126 15.83 -19.95 -41.38
N ASP A 127 17.00 -19.37 -41.11
CA ASP A 127 17.18 -18.41 -40.02
C ASP A 127 16.42 -17.11 -40.29
N LEU A 128 16.38 -16.67 -41.55
CA LEU A 128 15.61 -15.49 -41.95
C LEU A 128 14.09 -15.74 -41.80
N ALA A 129 13.62 -16.94 -42.12
CA ALA A 129 12.24 -17.36 -41.86
C ALA A 129 11.94 -17.48 -40.35
N MET A 130 12.90 -17.96 -39.54
CA MET A 130 12.77 -18.04 -38.08
C MET A 130 12.69 -16.64 -37.45
N LEU A 131 13.52 -15.69 -37.90
CA LEU A 131 13.47 -14.30 -37.46
C LEU A 131 12.16 -13.60 -37.86
N GLN A 132 11.66 -13.82 -39.08
CA GLN A 132 10.35 -13.32 -39.51
C GLN A 132 9.21 -13.90 -38.67
N ARG A 133 9.28 -15.20 -38.33
CA ARG A 133 8.32 -15.86 -37.45
C ARG A 133 8.36 -15.27 -36.04
N LEU A 134 9.54 -15.15 -35.44
CA LEU A 134 9.72 -14.54 -34.12
C LEU A 134 9.26 -13.08 -34.10
N GLN A 135 9.53 -12.29 -35.15
CA GLN A 135 9.00 -10.93 -35.30
C GLN A 135 7.46 -10.92 -35.29
N GLY A 136 6.83 -11.88 -35.98
CA GLY A 136 5.38 -12.08 -35.95
C GLY A 136 4.87 -12.42 -34.55
N GLU A 137 5.45 -13.43 -33.91
CA GLU A 137 5.10 -13.88 -32.55
C GLU A 137 5.29 -12.74 -31.52
N PHE A 138 6.42 -12.01 -31.55
CA PHE A 138 6.64 -10.82 -30.71
C PHE A 138 5.62 -9.71 -30.97
N SER A 139 5.17 -9.50 -32.22
CA SER A 139 4.14 -8.48 -32.50
C SER A 139 2.78 -8.84 -31.88
N VAL A 140 2.45 -10.13 -31.84
CA VAL A 140 1.23 -10.66 -31.19
C VAL A 140 1.35 -10.55 -29.66
N GLU A 141 2.49 -10.97 -29.09
CA GLU A 141 2.75 -10.87 -27.65
C GLU A 141 2.77 -9.41 -27.17
N MET A 142 3.28 -8.47 -27.98
CA MET A 142 3.20 -7.03 -27.65
C MET A 142 1.77 -6.48 -27.70
N ALA A 143 0.91 -6.99 -28.60
CA ALA A 143 -0.50 -6.65 -28.60
C ALA A 143 -1.21 -7.19 -27.35
N ALA A 144 -0.96 -8.46 -26.99
CA ALA A 144 -1.50 -9.09 -25.78
C ALA A 144 -1.00 -8.41 -24.49
N LEU A 145 0.26 -8.02 -24.43
CA LEU A 145 0.81 -7.25 -23.30
C LEU A 145 0.17 -5.86 -23.20
N ARG A 146 -0.05 -5.17 -24.33
CA ARG A 146 -0.77 -3.89 -24.36
C ARG A 146 -2.21 -4.02 -23.89
N GLU A 147 -2.89 -5.10 -24.25
CA GLU A 147 -4.24 -5.41 -23.77
C GLU A 147 -4.26 -5.69 -22.26
N HIS A 148 -3.30 -6.47 -21.74
CA HIS A 148 -3.12 -6.64 -20.29
C HIS A 148 -2.85 -5.32 -19.56
N ILE A 149 -1.99 -4.45 -20.10
CA ILE A 149 -1.73 -3.11 -19.53
C ILE A 149 -3.01 -2.26 -19.55
N ASN A 150 -3.79 -2.26 -20.63
CA ASN A 150 -5.07 -1.57 -20.71
C ASN A 150 -6.08 -2.10 -19.68
N SER A 151 -6.18 -3.42 -19.52
CA SER A 151 -7.03 -4.07 -18.51
C SER A 151 -6.60 -3.68 -17.08
N LEU A 152 -5.30 -3.68 -16.80
CA LEU A 152 -4.74 -3.30 -15.50
C LEU A 152 -4.93 -1.81 -15.19
N MET A 153 -4.78 -0.93 -16.19
CA MET A 153 -5.12 0.49 -16.08
C MET A 153 -6.62 0.70 -15.83
N ALA A 154 -7.49 -0.04 -16.51
CA ALA A 154 -8.94 0.02 -16.30
C ALA A 154 -9.33 -0.46 -14.89
N HIS A 155 -8.71 -1.55 -14.40
CA HIS A 155 -8.89 -2.02 -13.01
C HIS A 155 -8.43 -0.97 -11.99
N THR A 156 -7.25 -0.37 -12.22
CA THR A 156 -6.69 0.68 -11.35
C THR A 156 -7.57 1.94 -11.35
N GLY A 157 -8.11 2.32 -12.51
CA GLY A 157 -9.05 3.43 -12.66
C GLY A 157 -10.38 3.19 -11.93
N LYS A 158 -10.94 1.97 -12.02
CA LYS A 158 -12.13 1.57 -11.26
C LYS A 158 -11.88 1.63 -9.76
N LEU A 159 -10.82 0.98 -9.27
CA LEU A 159 -10.46 0.98 -7.85
C LEU A 159 -10.23 2.39 -7.28
N LYS A 160 -9.74 3.33 -8.09
CA LYS A 160 -9.57 4.75 -7.70
C LYS A 160 -10.89 5.54 -7.70
N THR A 161 -11.85 5.15 -8.54
CA THR A 161 -13.15 5.82 -8.67
C THR A 161 -14.16 5.32 -7.63
N GLU A 162 -14.12 4.02 -7.32
CA GLU A 162 -14.96 3.35 -6.32
C GLU A 162 -14.31 3.35 -4.92
N GLN A 163 -13.24 4.13 -4.71
CA GLN A 163 -12.59 4.25 -3.42
C GLN A 163 -13.49 5.04 -2.45
N PHE A 164 -14.17 4.32 -1.54
CA PHE A 164 -14.78 4.94 -0.35
C PHE A 164 -13.79 5.88 0.34
N SER A 165 -14.30 6.97 0.92
CA SER A 165 -13.48 8.05 1.50
C SER A 165 -12.31 7.50 2.32
N THR A 166 -11.09 7.68 1.79
CA THR A 166 -9.85 7.18 2.42
C THR A 166 -9.54 7.87 3.74
N THR A 167 -10.20 9.00 3.99
CA THR A 167 -10.06 9.83 5.19
C THR A 167 -11.21 9.64 6.18
N THR A 168 -12.42 9.24 5.74
CA THR A 168 -13.63 9.19 6.59
C THR A 168 -14.08 7.77 6.91
N LYS A 169 -14.11 7.42 8.20
CA LYS A 169 -14.81 6.24 8.71
C LYS A 169 -16.23 6.59 9.10
N LEU A 170 -17.19 5.81 8.61
CA LEU A 170 -18.60 5.85 9.00
C LEU A 170 -18.83 4.86 10.14
N GLN A 171 -19.39 5.34 11.26
CA GLN A 171 -19.91 4.51 12.34
C GLN A 171 -21.37 4.89 12.60
N GLY A 172 -22.18 3.94 13.06
CA GLY A 172 -23.56 4.21 13.44
C GLY A 172 -23.99 3.38 14.65
N ASP A 173 -24.85 3.97 15.49
CA ASP A 173 -25.55 3.26 16.56
C ASP A 173 -27.05 3.50 16.50
N VAL A 174 -27.81 2.45 16.83
CA VAL A 174 -29.27 2.49 16.95
C VAL A 174 -29.63 1.90 18.31
N ILE A 175 -30.31 2.69 19.13
CA ILE A 175 -30.90 2.24 20.40
C ILE A 175 -32.41 2.27 20.23
N THR A 176 -33.09 1.20 20.62
CA THR A 176 -34.55 1.13 20.68
C THR A 176 -35.00 0.91 22.11
N ALA A 177 -36.08 1.56 22.51
CA ALA A 177 -36.68 1.42 23.83
C ALA A 177 -38.17 1.09 23.70
N VAL A 178 -38.62 0.08 24.45
CA VAL A 178 -40.02 -0.13 24.78
C VAL A 178 -40.17 0.25 26.25
N SER A 179 -41.08 1.15 26.57
CA SER A 179 -41.34 1.61 27.94
C SER A 179 -42.83 1.61 28.25
N ASP A 180 -43.17 1.37 29.50
CA ASP A 180 -44.56 1.27 29.97
C ASP A 180 -44.66 1.71 31.44
N VAL A 181 -45.86 2.12 31.86
CA VAL A 181 -46.17 2.50 33.24
C VAL A 181 -46.99 1.36 33.87
N LEU A 182 -46.29 0.42 34.50
CA LEU A 182 -46.91 -0.78 35.09
C LEU A 182 -47.80 -0.48 36.33
N SER A 183 -47.69 0.72 36.91
CA SER A 183 -48.48 1.17 38.05
C SER A 183 -48.29 2.67 38.35
N GLY A 184 -49.39 3.41 38.54
CA GLY A 184 -49.35 4.76 39.12
C GLY A 184 -50.33 5.73 38.44
N ASN A 185 -51.35 6.18 39.16
CA ASN A 185 -52.47 6.96 38.58
C ASN A 185 -52.17 8.47 38.39
N THR A 186 -50.91 8.86 38.20
CA THR A 186 -50.49 10.27 38.17
C THR A 186 -50.82 10.95 36.84
N TYR A 187 -50.96 10.18 35.75
CA TYR A 187 -51.31 10.68 34.42
C TYR A 187 -52.35 9.77 33.76
N ASN A 188 -53.33 10.34 33.04
CA ASN A 188 -54.41 9.60 32.38
C ASN A 188 -53.99 8.90 31.05
N SER A 189 -52.73 8.52 30.89
CA SER A 189 -52.19 7.97 29.64
C SER A 189 -51.04 6.98 29.87
N ASP A 190 -51.35 5.89 30.56
CA ASP A 190 -50.45 4.73 30.72
C ASP A 190 -50.41 3.92 29.41
N ASN A 191 -49.81 4.51 28.37
CA ASN A 191 -49.62 3.86 27.07
C ASN A 191 -48.22 3.28 26.99
N THR A 192 -48.09 2.00 26.61
CA THR A 192 -46.83 1.43 26.16
C THR A 192 -46.28 2.24 24.98
N THR A 193 -45.06 2.75 25.07
CA THR A 193 -44.41 3.51 23.99
C THR A 193 -43.26 2.73 23.37
N PHE A 194 -43.06 2.88 22.06
CA PHE A 194 -41.85 2.45 21.35
C PHE A 194 -41.13 3.67 20.76
N ALA A 195 -39.84 3.77 21.04
CA ALA A 195 -39.00 4.88 20.61
C ALA A 195 -37.60 4.40 20.21
N ALA A 196 -36.88 5.25 19.46
CA ALA A 196 -35.54 4.96 18.98
C ALA A 196 -34.65 6.21 18.95
N ARG A 197 -33.34 5.97 19.12
CA ARG A 197 -32.27 6.91 18.84
C ARG A 197 -31.40 6.35 17.73
N THR A 198 -31.21 7.14 16.67
CA THR A 198 -30.28 6.83 15.57
C THR A 198 -29.15 7.85 15.57
N ARG A 199 -27.91 7.36 15.51
CA ARG A 199 -26.69 8.18 15.45
C ARG A 199 -25.85 7.78 14.25
N ILE A 200 -25.41 8.76 13.48
CA ILE A 200 -24.43 8.62 12.41
C ILE A 200 -23.20 9.43 12.79
N LYS A 201 -22.05 8.79 12.87
CA LYS A 201 -20.76 9.38 13.24
C LYS A 201 -19.81 9.29 12.06
N LEU A 202 -19.28 10.43 11.64
CA LEU A 202 -18.26 10.57 10.61
C LEU A 202 -16.95 10.94 11.29
N LEU A 203 -16.00 10.01 11.28
CA LEU A 203 -14.65 10.19 11.82
C LEU A 203 -13.70 10.42 10.65
N THR A 204 -13.41 11.68 10.35
CA THR A 204 -12.55 12.07 9.22
C THR A 204 -11.15 12.46 9.68
N SER A 205 -10.11 11.94 9.05
CA SER A 205 -8.70 12.25 9.33
C SER A 205 -8.00 12.74 8.08
N PHE A 206 -7.45 13.95 8.09
CA PHE A 206 -6.80 14.55 6.91
C PHE A 206 -5.28 14.27 6.86
N THR A 207 -4.66 14.03 8.01
CA THR A 207 -3.21 13.80 8.19
C THR A 207 -2.89 12.40 8.75
N GLY A 208 -3.90 11.64 9.19
CA GLY A 208 -3.74 10.35 9.87
C GLY A 208 -3.44 10.45 11.37
N LYS A 209 -3.38 11.66 11.94
CA LYS A 209 -3.17 11.92 13.38
C LYS A 209 -4.21 12.86 13.99
N ASP A 210 -5.00 13.50 13.15
CA ASP A 210 -6.11 14.38 13.47
C ASP A 210 -7.44 13.65 13.26
N THR A 211 -8.50 14.12 13.93
CA THR A 211 -9.85 13.59 13.78
C THR A 211 -10.86 14.73 13.81
N LEU A 212 -11.56 14.94 12.70
CA LEU A 212 -12.82 15.67 12.62
C LEU A 212 -13.95 14.69 12.90
N PHE A 213 -14.58 14.85 14.06
CA PHE A 213 -15.75 14.09 14.47
C PHE A 213 -17.02 14.89 14.21
N THR A 214 -17.89 14.36 13.37
CA THR A 214 -19.23 14.90 13.13
C THR A 214 -20.26 13.84 13.47
N ARG A 215 -21.18 14.15 14.40
CA ARG A 215 -22.35 13.30 14.71
C ARG A 215 -23.63 13.97 14.26
N LEU A 216 -24.40 13.27 13.42
CA LEU A 216 -25.80 13.54 13.19
C LEU A 216 -26.64 12.59 14.04
N GLU A 217 -27.69 13.06 14.67
CA GLU A 217 -28.58 12.21 15.47
C GLU A 217 -30.05 12.62 15.37
N ALA A 218 -30.94 11.64 15.50
CA ALA A 218 -32.36 11.81 15.74
C ALA A 218 -32.75 10.95 16.96
N ASN A 219 -33.62 11.46 17.83
CA ASN A 219 -33.91 10.80 19.11
C ASN A 219 -35.31 11.13 19.62
N ASN A 220 -36.24 10.18 19.50
CA ASN A 220 -37.58 10.29 20.06
C ASN A 220 -37.77 9.52 21.39
N ILE A 221 -36.68 9.02 21.99
CA ILE A 221 -36.74 8.40 23.32
C ILE A 221 -36.87 9.50 24.37
N LEU A 222 -38.05 9.64 24.95
CA LEU A 222 -38.29 10.53 26.09
C LEU A 222 -37.94 9.83 27.41
N GLY A 223 -37.22 10.51 28.29
CA GLY A 223 -36.87 9.99 29.61
C GLY A 223 -37.98 10.26 30.64
N PRO A 224 -38.16 9.41 31.66
CA PRO A 224 -39.11 9.70 32.73
C PRO A 224 -38.63 10.91 33.55
N ASN A 225 -39.53 11.87 33.81
CA ASN A 225 -39.22 13.01 34.68
C ASN A 225 -39.26 12.59 36.16
N ILE A 226 -38.11 12.16 36.66
CA ILE A 226 -37.91 11.65 38.02
C ILE A 226 -37.32 12.69 39.00
N SER A 227 -37.34 13.98 38.63
CA SER A 227 -36.80 15.10 39.44
C SER A 227 -35.31 14.98 39.87
N THR A 228 -34.57 14.05 39.28
CA THR A 228 -33.14 13.79 39.50
C THR A 228 -32.49 13.51 38.15
N ARG A 229 -31.27 13.99 37.90
CA ARG A 229 -30.61 13.83 36.59
C ARG A 229 -30.01 12.43 36.45
N GLU A 230 -29.50 11.91 37.54
CA GLU A 230 -28.66 10.72 37.62
C GLU A 230 -29.43 9.43 37.27
N GLY A 231 -30.72 9.36 37.60
CA GLY A 231 -31.58 8.24 37.28
C GLY A 231 -32.25 8.31 35.89
N SER A 232 -32.18 9.45 35.20
CA SER A 232 -32.71 9.57 33.83
C SER A 232 -31.91 8.67 32.87
N PHE A 233 -32.56 8.19 31.81
CA PHE A 233 -31.89 7.31 30.84
C PHE A 233 -30.72 8.04 30.15
N SER A 234 -29.58 7.37 30.01
CA SER A 234 -28.40 7.95 29.35
C SER A 234 -28.61 8.28 27.87
N PHE A 235 -29.64 7.67 27.28
CA PHE A 235 -29.95 7.73 25.86
C PHE A 235 -31.24 8.49 25.52
N SER A 236 -32.00 8.99 26.50
CA SER A 236 -33.16 9.84 26.23
C SER A 236 -32.76 11.25 25.78
N GLY A 237 -33.58 11.86 24.93
CA GLY A 237 -33.55 13.29 24.63
C GLY A 237 -34.43 14.09 25.59
N GLU A 238 -34.31 15.43 25.54
CA GLU A 238 -35.16 16.34 26.33
C GLU A 238 -36.56 16.49 25.70
N ASP A 239 -36.65 16.75 24.39
CA ASP A 239 -37.92 17.00 23.69
C ASP A 239 -38.48 15.81 22.90
N GLY A 240 -37.67 14.80 22.59
CA GLY A 240 -38.09 13.56 21.93
C GLY A 240 -38.72 13.72 20.54
N ASN A 241 -37.92 13.94 19.49
CA ASN A 241 -38.40 14.10 18.10
C ASN A 241 -37.66 13.19 17.09
N THR A 242 -38.18 13.14 15.86
CA THR A 242 -37.61 12.35 14.75
C THR A 242 -36.74 13.18 13.80
N ASP A 243 -36.47 14.45 14.14
CA ASP A 243 -35.71 15.36 13.28
C ASP A 243 -34.21 15.07 13.39
N ILE A 244 -33.50 15.16 12.27
CA ILE A 244 -32.05 14.94 12.22
C ILE A 244 -31.35 16.24 12.59
N ALA A 245 -30.70 16.27 13.75
CA ALA A 245 -29.90 17.39 14.21
C ALA A 245 -28.39 17.08 14.14
N LEU A 246 -27.58 18.14 14.11
CA LEU A 246 -26.16 18.02 14.42
C LEU A 246 -26.00 17.80 15.92
N GLY A 247 -25.70 16.57 16.33
CA GLY A 247 -25.53 16.20 17.74
C GLY A 247 -24.22 16.73 18.32
N THR A 248 -23.09 16.46 17.67
CA THR A 248 -21.75 16.91 18.11
C THR A 248 -20.88 17.26 16.90
N LEU A 249 -20.06 18.30 17.03
CA LEU A 249 -19.01 18.64 16.07
C LEU A 249 -17.74 19.06 16.81
N TYR A 250 -16.64 18.32 16.63
CA TYR A 250 -15.31 18.74 17.07
C TYR A 250 -14.21 18.33 16.08
N TYR A 251 -13.10 19.08 16.10
CA TYR A 251 -11.87 18.77 15.39
C TYR A 251 -10.71 18.69 16.37
N GLN A 252 -10.02 17.56 16.40
CA GLN A 252 -8.90 17.30 17.29
C GLN A 252 -7.63 17.06 16.50
N PHE A 253 -6.54 17.76 16.83
CA PHE A 253 -5.25 17.63 16.13
C PHE A 253 -4.05 17.82 17.07
N PRO A 254 -2.91 17.15 16.80
CA PRO A 254 -1.68 17.37 17.56
C PRO A 254 -1.01 18.68 17.12
N ALA A 255 -0.89 19.63 18.05
CA ALA A 255 -0.10 20.85 17.84
C ALA A 255 1.41 20.58 17.92
N ASN A 256 1.82 19.60 18.74
CA ASN A 256 3.17 19.05 18.77
C ASN A 256 3.12 17.60 19.30
N LYS A 257 4.27 16.98 19.63
CA LYS A 257 4.34 15.58 20.11
C LYS A 257 3.63 15.33 21.45
N ASN A 258 3.47 16.38 22.26
CA ASN A 258 3.00 16.33 23.65
C ASN A 258 1.70 17.13 23.86
N THR A 259 1.28 17.90 22.85
CA THR A 259 0.15 18.83 22.95
C THR A 259 -0.87 18.55 21.87
N GLN A 260 -2.11 18.33 22.26
CA GLN A 260 -3.25 18.13 21.38
C GLN A 260 -4.29 19.22 21.65
N VAL A 261 -4.90 19.72 20.58
CA VAL A 261 -5.89 20.79 20.61
C VAL A 261 -7.20 20.23 20.09
N THR A 262 -8.29 20.48 20.82
CA THR A 262 -9.65 20.09 20.47
C THR A 262 -10.49 21.36 20.27
N VAL A 263 -10.92 21.61 19.04
CA VAL A 263 -11.82 22.71 18.67
C VAL A 263 -13.23 22.15 18.63
N MET A 264 -14.13 22.67 19.46
CA MET A 264 -15.52 22.21 19.55
C MET A 264 -16.42 23.24 18.87
N GLY A 265 -17.16 22.81 17.85
CA GLY A 265 -18.10 23.63 17.09
C GLY A 265 -19.55 23.47 17.57
N ASN A 266 -19.93 22.30 18.05
CA ASN A 266 -21.24 22.05 18.65
C ASN A 266 -21.19 20.92 19.69
N ALA A 267 -21.99 21.07 20.76
CA ALA A 267 -22.13 20.16 21.90
C ALA A 267 -20.80 19.65 22.47
N GLY A 268 -19.80 20.52 22.56
CA GLY A 268 -18.50 20.24 23.15
C GLY A 268 -18.61 19.96 24.63
N ALA A 269 -18.17 18.76 25.03
CA ALA A 269 -18.18 18.29 26.41
C ALA A 269 -16.75 18.04 26.91
N ALA A 270 -16.56 18.02 28.23
CA ALA A 270 -15.23 17.98 28.83
C ALA A 270 -14.51 16.64 28.64
N ASP A 271 -15.26 15.54 28.50
CA ASP A 271 -14.79 14.19 28.19
C ASP A 271 -14.11 14.05 26.81
N TYR A 272 -14.30 15.01 25.89
CA TYR A 272 -13.59 15.02 24.59
C TYR A 272 -12.11 15.43 24.69
N PHE A 273 -11.67 15.95 25.84
CA PHE A 273 -10.27 16.35 26.06
C PHE A 273 -9.75 16.08 27.49
N ALA A 274 -10.60 15.98 28.50
CA ALA A 274 -10.23 15.49 29.82
C ALA A 274 -10.39 13.96 29.86
N ASN A 275 -9.35 13.26 30.30
CA ASN A 275 -9.37 11.80 30.36
C ASN A 275 -10.33 11.31 31.45
N THR A 276 -11.41 10.63 31.06
CA THR A 276 -12.33 9.97 32.01
C THR A 276 -11.73 8.62 32.44
N VAL A 277 -12.10 8.13 33.62
CA VAL A 277 -11.71 6.77 34.08
C VAL A 277 -12.87 5.79 33.87
N ASN A 278 -13.82 6.12 32.99
CA ASN A 278 -14.99 5.31 32.73
C ASN A 278 -14.82 4.51 31.43
N LEU A 279 -15.42 3.33 31.38
CA LEU A 279 -15.49 2.51 30.15
C LEU A 279 -16.73 2.86 29.31
N PHE A 280 -17.75 3.46 29.93
CA PHE A 280 -19.07 3.70 29.33
C PHE A 280 -19.36 5.19 29.14
N ASP A 281 -18.59 5.87 28.29
CA ASP A 281 -18.82 7.27 27.97
C ASP A 281 -20.12 7.49 27.17
N ARG A 282 -20.67 8.71 27.28
CA ARG A 282 -21.99 9.13 26.77
C ARG A 282 -22.21 8.98 25.26
N ASP A 283 -21.11 8.89 24.52
CA ASP A 283 -21.04 8.85 23.06
C ASP A 283 -20.66 7.47 22.49
N GLY A 284 -20.39 6.49 23.36
CA GLY A 284 -20.18 5.09 22.99
C GLY A 284 -21.42 4.43 22.36
N GLY A 285 -21.19 3.33 21.63
CA GLY A 285 -22.29 2.46 21.16
C GLY A 285 -22.91 1.61 22.27
N VAL A 286 -22.16 1.39 23.36
CA VAL A 286 -22.63 0.76 24.59
C VAL A 286 -22.69 1.83 25.67
N VAL A 287 -23.90 2.15 26.13
CA VAL A 287 -24.16 3.11 27.20
C VAL A 287 -24.83 2.40 28.39
N PRO A 288 -24.62 2.86 29.63
CA PRO A 288 -25.30 2.31 30.79
C PRO A 288 -26.75 2.80 30.82
N LEU A 289 -27.65 2.11 31.53
CA LEU A 289 -29.08 2.43 31.48
C LEU A 289 -29.39 3.88 31.91
N SER A 290 -28.77 4.38 32.97
CA SER A 290 -28.95 5.77 33.45
C SER A 290 -27.68 6.61 33.38
N LEU A 291 -27.84 7.94 33.41
CA LEU A 291 -26.74 8.92 33.40
C LEU A 291 -25.73 8.74 34.55
N PHE A 292 -26.14 8.17 35.69
CA PHE A 292 -25.21 7.86 36.79
C PHE A 292 -24.05 6.94 36.36
N GLY A 293 -24.27 6.05 35.39
CA GLY A 293 -23.23 5.17 34.87
C GLY A 293 -22.32 5.80 33.82
N THR A 294 -22.66 6.96 33.24
CA THR A 294 -21.93 7.50 32.07
C THR A 294 -20.63 8.22 32.43
N GLY A 295 -20.41 8.54 33.70
CA GLY A 295 -19.16 9.15 34.16
C GLY A 295 -19.36 10.04 35.37
N ASN A 296 -18.29 10.68 35.84
CA ASN A 296 -18.37 11.65 36.93
C ASN A 296 -19.07 12.93 36.43
N PRO A 297 -20.15 13.41 37.09
CA PRO A 297 -20.88 14.62 36.70
C PRO A 297 -20.04 15.89 36.56
N ILE A 298 -18.83 15.95 37.11
CA ILE A 298 -17.89 17.08 36.95
C ILE A 298 -17.61 17.43 35.47
N TYR A 299 -17.71 16.46 34.56
CA TYR A 299 -17.52 16.67 33.12
C TYR A 299 -18.76 17.27 32.41
N HIS A 300 -19.92 17.28 33.05
CA HIS A 300 -21.18 17.79 32.49
C HIS A 300 -21.36 19.32 32.63
N HIS A 301 -20.37 20.04 33.16
CA HIS A 301 -20.41 21.50 33.31
C HIS A 301 -20.11 22.28 32.02
N MET A 302 -19.70 21.59 30.95
CA MET A 302 -19.38 22.19 29.64
C MET A 302 -20.34 21.70 28.56
N ASN A 303 -20.79 22.62 27.70
CA ASN A 303 -21.60 22.35 26.51
C ASN A 303 -21.37 23.45 25.45
N GLY A 304 -21.65 23.17 24.18
CA GLY A 304 -21.60 24.14 23.08
C GLY A 304 -20.26 24.25 22.36
N ALA A 305 -19.93 25.43 21.85
CA ALA A 305 -18.68 25.68 21.14
C ALA A 305 -17.55 26.08 22.11
N GLY A 306 -16.30 25.71 21.82
CA GLY A 306 -15.17 25.99 22.70
C GLY A 306 -13.83 25.42 22.23
N LEU A 307 -12.84 25.51 23.11
CA LEU A 307 -11.46 25.05 22.89
C LEU A 307 -10.98 24.27 24.11
N GLY A 308 -10.42 23.09 23.87
CA GLY A 308 -9.71 22.28 24.86
C GLY A 308 -8.25 22.06 24.44
N ILE A 309 -7.33 22.05 25.40
CA ILE A 309 -5.91 21.76 25.17
C ILE A 309 -5.46 20.70 26.18
N THR A 310 -4.90 19.62 25.68
CA THR A 310 -4.23 18.58 26.47
C THR A 310 -2.73 18.69 26.29
N HIS A 311 -1.99 18.56 27.39
CA HIS A 311 -0.53 18.51 27.42
C HIS A 311 -0.09 17.35 28.32
N GLN A 312 0.87 16.54 27.86
CA GLN A 312 1.42 15.37 28.57
C GLN A 312 2.94 15.39 28.58
#